data_AF-A0A161WZ19-F1
#
_entry.id   AF-A0A161WZ19-F1
#
_cell.length_a   1.000
_cell.length_b   1.000
_cell.length_c   1.000
_cell.angle_alpha   90.00
_cell.angle_beta   90.00
_cell.angle_gamma   90.00
#
_symmetry.space_group_name_H-M   'P 1'
#
loop_
_entity.id
_entity.type
_entity.pdbx_description
1 polymer ?
#
loop_
_entity_poly.entity_id
_entity_poly.type
_entity_poly.pdbx_seq_one_letter_code
_entity_poly.pdbx_strand_id
1 'polypeptide(L)'
;MFRQQPRVPQNCPPAFQGRYTVLPGDTFFTIAQIFRVRIEVLAVNNPHITNPNQLFPEDVLCVPSFIPYPCCTILYPRISVPFGTNGVANVNFAPRGGQAISFAATLPHPTTFGNFDMYTGEISIPGIGGFGNQLYGNPQDPPVWSTRIDLPTAASIMPNSFLVIRPFNSVTGRSGAIILESIIRSGNCQSQQ
;
A
#
# COMPACT_ATOMS: atom_id res chain seq x y z
N MET A 1 37.66 -5.61 -1.98
CA MET A 1 36.52 -5.41 -1.07
C MET A 1 35.68 -6.67 -1.09
N PHE A 2 35.57 -7.39 0.03
CA PHE A 2 34.63 -8.50 0.12
C PHE A 2 33.23 -7.92 0.27
N ARG A 3 32.36 -8.11 -0.73
CA ARG A 3 30.92 -7.88 -0.55
C ARG A 3 30.45 -8.93 0.45
N GLN A 4 30.07 -8.51 1.65
CA GLN A 4 29.32 -9.39 2.54
C GLN A 4 28.01 -9.74 1.82
N GLN A 5 27.65 -11.01 1.80
CA GLN A 5 26.38 -11.45 1.23
C GLN A 5 25.23 -10.90 2.10
N PRO A 6 24.18 -10.35 1.49
CA PRO A 6 23.01 -9.88 2.24
C PRO A 6 22.35 -11.02 3.01
N ARG A 7 22.00 -10.78 4.28
CA ARG A 7 21.25 -11.73 5.09
C ARG A 7 19.77 -11.55 4.78
N VAL A 8 19.18 -12.54 4.12
CA VAL A 8 17.77 -12.53 3.71
C VAL A 8 17.03 -13.67 4.41
N PRO A 9 15.94 -13.40 5.14
CA PRO A 9 15.16 -14.44 5.78
C PRO A 9 14.41 -15.24 4.72
N GLN A 10 14.42 -16.57 4.84
CA GLN A 10 13.65 -17.43 3.94
C GLN A 10 12.15 -17.15 4.07
N ASN A 11 11.66 -17.09 5.31
CA ASN A 11 10.26 -16.79 5.63
C ASN A 11 10.18 -15.74 6.72
N CYS A 12 9.10 -14.97 6.73
CA CYS A 12 8.79 -14.04 7.80
C CYS A 12 7.72 -14.59 8.74
N PRO A 13 7.79 -14.29 10.05
CA PRO A 13 6.77 -14.67 11.01
C PRO A 13 5.39 -14.08 10.69
N PRO A 14 4.28 -14.71 11.14
CA PRO A 14 2.96 -14.11 11.08
C PRO A 14 2.95 -12.68 11.66
N ALA A 15 2.15 -11.79 11.06
CA ALA A 15 2.12 -10.35 11.36
C ALA A 15 3.41 -9.55 11.09
N PHE A 16 4.50 -10.19 10.65
CA PHE A 16 5.76 -9.56 10.21
C PHE A 16 6.06 -9.86 8.73
N GLN A 17 5.02 -10.01 7.91
CA GLN A 17 5.14 -10.43 6.50
C GLN A 17 5.72 -9.34 5.58
N GLY A 18 5.92 -8.12 6.09
CA GLY A 18 6.56 -7.05 5.33
C GLY A 18 8.07 -7.31 5.23
N ARG A 19 8.67 -6.92 4.11
CA ARG A 19 10.11 -6.99 3.91
C ARG A 19 10.67 -5.57 3.79
N TYR A 20 11.70 -5.27 4.57
CA TYR A 20 12.42 -4.01 4.51
C TYR A 20 13.89 -4.29 4.19
N THR A 21 14.37 -3.73 3.07
CA THR A 21 15.79 -3.79 2.71
C THR A 21 16.52 -2.64 3.39
N VAL A 22 17.55 -2.98 4.16
CA VAL A 22 18.36 -2.03 4.92
C VAL A 22 19.13 -1.11 3.98
N LEU A 23 19.05 0.19 4.23
CA LEU A 23 19.78 1.22 3.52
C LEU A 23 21.01 1.70 4.31
N PRO A 24 22.00 2.33 3.65
CA PRO A 24 23.12 2.95 4.35
C PRO A 24 22.66 3.97 5.41
N GLY A 25 23.12 3.79 6.64
CA GLY A 25 22.77 4.64 7.79
C GLY A 25 21.58 4.14 8.62
N ASP A 26 20.91 3.07 8.18
CA ASP A 26 19.86 2.44 8.98
C ASP A 26 20.42 1.75 10.23
N THR A 27 19.61 1.76 11.28
CA THR A 27 19.85 1.00 12.51
C THR A 27 18.56 0.28 12.89
N PHE A 28 18.66 -0.76 13.72
CA PHE A 28 17.46 -1.40 14.28
C PHE A 28 16.56 -0.39 15.01
N PHE A 29 17.15 0.63 15.65
CA PHE A 29 16.40 1.67 16.34
C PHE A 29 15.59 2.55 15.36
N THR A 30 16.23 3.09 14.32
CA THR A 30 15.54 3.95 13.34
C THR A 30 14.49 3.18 12.56
N ILE A 31 14.77 1.92 12.21
CA ILE A 31 13.80 1.03 11.54
C ILE A 31 12.62 0.73 12.47
N ALA A 32 12.87 0.38 13.73
CA ALA A 32 11.80 0.14 14.69
C ALA A 32 10.91 1.38 14.88
N GLN A 33 11.49 2.59 14.87
CA GLN A 33 10.74 3.85 14.89
C GLN A 33 9.87 4.04 13.64
N ILE A 34 10.39 3.75 12.43
CA ILE A 34 9.62 3.79 11.18
C ILE A 34 8.41 2.87 11.29
N PHE A 35 8.59 1.65 11.78
CA PHE A 35 7.50 0.68 11.90
C PHE A 35 6.68 0.81 13.19
N ARG A 36 7.01 1.78 14.04
CA ARG A 36 6.40 2.03 15.36
C ARG A 36 6.28 0.77 16.21
N VAL A 37 7.31 -0.06 16.18
CA VAL A 37 7.47 -1.23 17.05
C VAL A 37 8.60 -1.01 18.03
N ARG A 38 8.58 -1.79 19.11
CA ARG A 38 9.72 -1.83 20.02
C ARG A 38 10.91 -2.51 19.35
N ILE A 39 12.12 -2.06 19.65
CA ILE A 39 13.34 -2.61 19.05
C ILE A 39 13.50 -4.11 19.36
N GLU A 40 13.09 -4.54 20.56
CA GLU A 40 13.12 -5.94 20.99
C GLU A 40 12.16 -6.80 20.18
N VAL A 41 10.98 -6.25 19.87
CA VAL A 41 9.98 -6.93 19.04
C VAL A 41 10.49 -7.08 17.61
N LEU A 42 11.16 -6.06 17.06
CA LEU A 42 11.78 -6.16 15.75
C LEU A 42 12.91 -7.20 15.76
N ALA A 43 13.78 -7.21 16.78
CA ALA A 43 14.91 -8.14 16.89
C ALA A 43 14.46 -9.61 16.99
N VAL A 44 13.47 -9.92 17.84
CA VAL A 44 12.95 -11.28 18.01
C VAL A 44 12.33 -11.83 16.72
N ASN A 45 11.73 -10.98 15.88
CA ASN A 45 11.18 -11.39 14.58
C ASN A 45 12.22 -11.45 13.45
N ASN A 46 13.48 -11.14 13.73
CA ASN A 46 14.59 -11.15 12.78
C ASN A 46 15.79 -11.97 13.30
N PRO A 47 15.61 -13.27 13.63
CA PRO A 47 16.64 -14.09 14.28
C PRO A 47 17.87 -14.37 13.39
N HIS A 48 17.78 -14.16 12.08
CA HIS A 48 18.91 -14.25 11.16
C HIS A 48 19.92 -13.10 11.33
N ILE A 49 19.54 -12.03 12.06
CA ILE A 49 20.44 -10.96 12.47
C ILE A 49 20.88 -11.20 13.92
N THR A 50 21.97 -11.96 14.10
CA THR A 50 22.46 -12.37 15.43
C THR A 50 22.82 -11.20 16.34
N ASN A 51 23.28 -10.09 15.78
CA ASN A 51 23.64 -8.88 16.52
C ASN A 51 22.89 -7.67 15.93
N PRO A 52 21.83 -7.16 16.58
CA PRO A 52 21.06 -5.99 16.12
C PRO A 52 21.87 -4.70 15.94
N ASN A 53 23.05 -4.59 16.58
CA ASN A 53 23.97 -3.46 16.40
C ASN A 53 24.85 -3.59 15.14
N GLN A 54 24.81 -4.73 14.46
CA GLN A 54 25.55 -5.00 13.24
C GLN A 54 24.56 -5.26 12.11
N LEU A 55 24.09 -4.16 11.52
CA LEU A 55 23.19 -4.17 10.37
C LEU A 55 23.97 -3.71 9.14
N PHE A 56 23.87 -4.44 8.04
CA PHE A 56 24.60 -4.14 6.80
C PHE A 56 23.61 -3.75 5.71
N PRO A 57 23.96 -2.79 4.83
CA PRO A 57 23.14 -2.48 3.66
C PRO A 57 22.81 -3.74 2.86
N GLU A 58 21.60 -3.78 2.31
CA GLU A 58 20.98 -4.91 1.59
C GLU A 58 20.48 -6.07 2.47
N ASP A 59 20.77 -6.11 3.77
CA ASP A 59 20.08 -7.05 4.66
C ASP A 59 18.56 -6.85 4.57
N VAL A 60 17.79 -7.93 4.68
CA VAL A 60 16.33 -7.87 4.63
C VAL A 60 15.76 -8.19 6.00
N LEU A 61 14.93 -7.29 6.53
CA LEU A 61 14.21 -7.49 7.78
C LEU A 61 12.74 -7.83 7.52
N CYS A 62 12.22 -8.77 8.29
CA CYS A 62 10.80 -8.99 8.49
C CYS A 62 10.25 -7.87 9.38
N VAL A 63 9.26 -7.13 8.88
CA VAL A 63 8.67 -5.95 9.52
C VAL A 63 7.14 -6.08 9.57
N PRO A 64 6.46 -5.38 10.50
CA PRO A 64 5.03 -5.55 10.72
C PRO A 64 4.17 -5.41 9.45
N SER A 65 3.47 -6.48 9.08
CA SER A 65 2.44 -6.51 8.04
C SER A 65 1.72 -7.86 8.03
N PHE A 66 0.44 -7.87 7.62
CA PHE A 66 -0.33 -9.09 7.36
C PHE A 66 -0.27 -9.55 5.89
N ILE A 67 0.34 -8.75 5.01
CA ILE A 67 0.52 -9.06 3.58
C ILE A 67 1.97 -8.78 3.16
N PRO A 68 2.50 -9.49 2.15
CA PRO A 68 3.85 -9.23 1.64
C PRO A 68 3.90 -7.87 0.92
N TYR A 69 5.02 -7.16 1.09
CA TYR A 69 5.28 -5.87 0.45
C TYR A 69 6.55 -5.88 -0.41
N PRO A 70 6.60 -5.02 -1.46
CA PRO A 70 5.48 -4.21 -1.98
C PRO A 70 4.37 -5.08 -2.62
N CYS A 71 3.12 -4.59 -2.61
CA CYS A 71 1.99 -5.29 -3.23
C CYS A 71 1.33 -4.41 -4.28
N CYS A 72 1.26 -4.88 -5.52
CA CYS A 72 0.51 -4.22 -6.59
C CYS A 72 -0.70 -5.06 -6.98
N THR A 73 -1.85 -4.41 -7.17
CA THR A 73 -3.05 -5.07 -7.68
C THR A 73 -3.73 -4.23 -8.76
N ILE A 74 -4.26 -4.89 -9.78
CA ILE A 74 -5.09 -4.27 -10.82
C ILE A 74 -6.48 -4.03 -10.24
N LEU A 75 -7.06 -2.87 -10.56
CA LEU A 75 -8.45 -2.54 -10.26
C LEU A 75 -9.30 -2.83 -11.49
N TYR A 76 -10.35 -3.64 -11.31
CA TYR A 76 -11.20 -4.13 -12.39
C TYR A 76 -12.47 -3.29 -12.52
N PRO A 77 -12.91 -2.96 -13.75
CA PRO A 77 -14.17 -2.27 -13.98
C PRO A 77 -15.39 -3.05 -13.48
N ARG A 78 -16.33 -2.34 -12.86
CA ARG A 78 -17.63 -2.87 -12.39
C ARG A 78 -18.84 -2.37 -13.17
N ILE A 79 -18.61 -1.37 -14.00
CA ILE A 79 -19.60 -0.79 -14.91
C ILE A 79 -18.98 -0.68 -16.31
N SER A 80 -19.81 -0.36 -17.31
CA SER A 80 -19.31 -0.01 -18.64
C SER A 80 -18.47 1.26 -18.56
N VAL A 81 -17.22 1.18 -19.01
CA VAL A 81 -16.25 2.27 -19.00
C VAL A 81 -15.67 2.49 -20.40
N PRO A 82 -15.20 3.70 -20.74
CA PRO A 82 -14.55 3.95 -22.02
C PRO A 82 -13.30 3.08 -22.23
N PHE A 83 -12.96 2.83 -23.51
CA PHE A 83 -11.72 2.16 -23.87
C PHE A 83 -10.50 2.89 -23.28
N GLY A 84 -9.50 2.13 -22.85
CA GLY A 84 -8.31 2.66 -22.18
C GLY A 84 -8.48 2.89 -20.67
N THR A 85 -9.69 2.71 -20.12
CA THR A 85 -9.89 2.72 -18.67
C THR A 85 -9.12 1.58 -18.01
N ASN A 86 -8.22 1.93 -17.11
CA ASN A 86 -7.46 0.99 -16.30
C ASN A 86 -7.19 1.60 -14.92
N GLY A 87 -6.90 0.75 -13.94
CA GLY A 87 -6.48 1.23 -12.63
C GLY A 87 -5.59 0.23 -11.93
N VAL A 88 -4.72 0.77 -11.08
CA VAL A 88 -3.82 0.01 -10.22
C VAL A 88 -3.84 0.60 -8.83
N ALA A 89 -3.62 -0.27 -7.85
CA ALA A 89 -3.35 0.11 -6.48
C ALA A 89 -2.03 -0.50 -6.05
N ASN A 90 -1.12 0.35 -5.58
CA ASN A 90 0.16 -0.05 -5.01
C ASN A 90 0.13 0.14 -3.50
N VAL A 91 0.33 -0.94 -2.77
CA VAL A 91 0.42 -0.97 -1.31
C VAL A 91 1.88 -1.08 -0.89
N ASN A 92 2.31 -0.14 -0.07
CA ASN A 92 3.69 -0.06 0.43
C ASN A 92 3.72 0.59 1.82
N PHE A 93 4.90 0.87 2.33
CA PHE A 93 5.09 1.66 3.55
C PHE A 93 4.91 3.15 3.30
N ALA A 94 4.29 3.82 4.28
CA ALA A 94 4.17 5.27 4.26
C ALA A 94 5.51 5.93 4.66
N PRO A 95 5.86 7.12 4.12
CA PRO A 95 7.13 7.78 4.42
C PRO A 95 7.35 8.14 5.90
N ARG A 96 6.28 8.23 6.69
CA ARG A 96 6.32 8.54 8.13
C ARG A 96 6.07 7.31 9.01
N GLY A 97 6.21 6.12 8.44
CA GLY A 97 5.86 4.87 9.08
C GLY A 97 4.39 4.48 8.91
N GLY A 98 4.11 3.19 9.10
CA GLY A 98 2.81 2.61 8.79
C GLY A 98 2.67 2.22 7.31
N GLN A 99 1.44 2.02 6.85
CA GLN A 99 1.15 1.52 5.51
C GLN A 99 0.46 2.61 4.67
N ALA A 100 0.67 2.55 3.36
CA ALA A 100 0.05 3.43 2.40
C ALA A 100 -0.48 2.66 1.20
N ILE A 101 -1.56 3.18 0.61
CA ILE A 101 -2.05 2.75 -0.70
C ILE A 101 -2.01 3.92 -1.66
N SER A 102 -1.35 3.73 -2.78
CA SER A 102 -1.38 4.65 -3.91
C SER A 102 -2.32 4.12 -4.98
N PHE A 103 -3.33 4.91 -5.35
CA PHE A 103 -4.21 4.63 -6.47
C PHE A 103 -3.74 5.40 -7.70
N ALA A 104 -3.79 4.76 -8.86
CA ALA A 104 -3.65 5.42 -10.15
C ALA A 104 -4.61 4.79 -11.15
N ALA A 105 -5.38 5.61 -11.89
CA ALA A 105 -6.32 5.12 -12.88
C ALA A 105 -6.52 6.11 -14.03
N THR A 106 -6.59 5.60 -15.26
CA THR A 106 -7.01 6.37 -16.42
C THR A 106 -8.54 6.36 -16.45
N LEU A 107 -9.17 7.52 -16.26
CA LEU A 107 -10.64 7.64 -16.18
C LEU A 107 -11.11 8.94 -16.87
N PRO A 108 -12.31 8.96 -17.47
CA PRO A 108 -12.88 10.19 -18.03
C PRO A 108 -13.22 11.19 -16.91
N HIS A 109 -13.70 12.39 -17.28
CA HIS A 109 -14.18 13.34 -16.28
C HIS A 109 -15.34 12.75 -15.42
N PRO A 110 -15.41 13.06 -14.11
CA PRO A 110 -16.45 12.52 -13.22
C PRO A 110 -17.88 12.79 -13.70
N THR A 111 -18.08 13.89 -14.43
CA THR A 111 -19.36 14.27 -15.04
C THR A 111 -19.91 13.25 -16.04
N THR A 112 -19.05 12.41 -16.62
CA THR A 112 -19.45 11.28 -17.47
C THR A 112 -20.36 10.30 -16.73
N PHE A 113 -20.24 10.21 -15.41
CA PHE A 113 -21.01 9.28 -14.58
C PHE A 113 -22.20 9.93 -13.87
N GLY A 114 -22.50 11.20 -14.16
CA GLY A 114 -23.62 11.93 -13.57
C GLY A 114 -23.18 13.26 -12.95
N ASN A 115 -23.90 13.73 -11.94
CA ASN A 115 -23.58 14.98 -11.26
C ASN A 115 -22.44 14.77 -10.25
N PHE A 116 -21.22 14.56 -10.72
CA PHE A 116 -20.01 14.37 -9.91
C PHE A 116 -18.88 15.29 -10.38
N ASP A 117 -18.01 15.69 -9.46
CA ASP A 117 -16.92 16.65 -9.70
C ASP A 117 -15.53 16.11 -9.33
N MET A 118 -15.44 14.97 -8.64
CA MET A 118 -14.17 14.30 -8.35
C MET A 118 -14.30 12.78 -8.34
N TYR A 119 -13.16 12.09 -8.23
CA TYR A 119 -13.09 10.69 -7.82
C TYR A 119 -12.50 10.55 -6.42
N THR A 120 -12.96 9.54 -5.69
CA THR A 120 -12.33 9.07 -4.45
C THR A 120 -11.77 7.68 -4.66
N GLY A 121 -10.60 7.44 -4.05
CA GLY A 121 -9.95 6.14 -3.94
C GLY A 121 -10.04 5.74 -2.50
N GLU A 122 -10.51 4.52 -2.23
CA GLU A 122 -10.86 4.10 -0.88
C GLU A 122 -10.44 2.66 -0.63
N ILE A 123 -10.03 2.39 0.60
CA ILE A 123 -9.81 1.06 1.14
C ILE A 123 -10.78 0.80 2.29
N SER A 124 -11.43 -0.35 2.28
CA SER A 124 -12.20 -0.87 3.41
C SER A 124 -11.47 -2.06 4.01
N ILE A 125 -11.03 -1.91 5.26
CA ILE A 125 -10.26 -2.93 5.98
C ILE A 125 -11.20 -3.66 6.95
N PRO A 126 -11.34 -5.01 6.83
CA PRO A 126 -12.20 -5.80 7.70
C PRO A 126 -11.91 -5.56 9.19
N GLY A 127 -12.94 -5.24 9.96
CA GLY A 127 -12.83 -5.00 11.41
C GLY A 127 -12.23 -3.65 11.82
N ILE A 128 -11.78 -2.82 10.88
CA ILE A 128 -11.21 -1.48 11.17
C ILE A 128 -12.10 -0.37 10.59
N GLY A 129 -12.45 -0.45 9.31
CA GLY A 129 -13.26 0.58 8.65
C GLY A 129 -12.68 1.05 7.31
N GLY A 130 -13.23 2.16 6.81
CA GLY A 130 -12.88 2.74 5.52
C GLY A 130 -11.93 3.93 5.62
N PHE A 131 -10.96 4.02 4.72
CA PHE A 131 -10.07 5.16 4.53
C PHE A 131 -10.11 5.59 3.07
N GLY A 132 -10.12 6.89 2.80
CA GLY A 132 -10.30 7.40 1.45
C GLY A 132 -9.65 8.77 1.26
N ASN A 133 -9.19 9.04 0.03
CA ASN A 133 -8.75 10.37 -0.40
C ASN A 133 -9.30 10.68 -1.80
N GLN A 134 -9.39 11.97 -2.11
CA GLN A 134 -9.64 12.46 -3.47
C GLN A 134 -8.49 12.08 -4.40
N LEU A 135 -8.80 11.71 -5.64
CA LEU A 135 -7.84 11.59 -6.73
C LEU A 135 -7.72 12.91 -7.49
N TYR A 136 -6.51 13.19 -7.95
CA TYR A 136 -6.17 14.35 -8.76
C TYR A 136 -5.78 13.91 -10.16
N GLY A 137 -6.47 14.45 -11.16
CA GLY A 137 -6.19 14.23 -12.58
C GLY A 137 -5.03 15.09 -13.06
N ASN A 138 -4.22 14.54 -13.96
CA ASN A 138 -3.24 15.30 -14.73
C ASN A 138 -3.90 15.98 -15.96
N PRO A 139 -3.20 16.83 -16.72
CA PRO A 139 -3.79 17.55 -17.86
C PRO A 139 -3.85 16.72 -19.16
N GLN A 140 -3.97 15.38 -19.07
CA GLN A 140 -4.15 14.49 -20.23
C GLN A 140 -5.63 14.25 -20.53
N ASP A 141 -5.93 13.76 -21.73
CA ASP A 141 -7.29 13.36 -22.14
C ASP A 141 -7.28 11.94 -22.72
N PRO A 142 -7.85 10.94 -22.04
CA PRO A 142 -8.42 11.01 -20.69
C PRO A 142 -7.34 11.25 -19.61
N PRO A 143 -7.68 11.90 -18.47
CA PRO A 143 -6.72 12.11 -17.39
C PRO A 143 -6.30 10.79 -16.70
N VAL A 144 -5.06 10.79 -16.22
CA VAL A 144 -4.61 9.85 -15.19
C VAL A 144 -4.86 10.47 -13.83
N TRP A 145 -5.71 9.81 -13.05
CA TRP A 145 -6.13 10.20 -11.71
C TRP A 145 -5.29 9.45 -10.69
N SER A 146 -4.74 10.16 -9.69
CA SER A 146 -3.92 9.50 -8.66
C SER A 146 -4.09 10.10 -7.28
N THR A 147 -3.83 9.29 -6.25
CA THR A 147 -3.77 9.71 -4.86
C THR A 147 -2.96 8.73 -4.02
N ARG A 148 -2.55 9.16 -2.83
CA ARG A 148 -1.98 8.29 -1.79
C ARG A 148 -2.80 8.42 -0.51
N ILE A 149 -3.10 7.29 0.10
CA ILE A 149 -3.77 7.20 1.41
C ILE A 149 -2.74 6.66 2.39
N ASP A 150 -2.35 7.48 3.37
CA ASP A 150 -1.54 7.04 4.50
C ASP A 150 -2.47 6.55 5.60
N LEU A 151 -2.29 5.30 6.01
CA LEU A 151 -3.10 4.73 7.07
C LEU A 151 -2.55 5.13 8.45
N PRO A 152 -3.43 5.39 9.43
CA PRO A 152 -2.99 5.57 10.79
C PRO A 152 -2.32 4.29 11.28
N THR A 153 -1.34 4.40 12.18
CA THR A 153 -0.57 3.23 12.63
C THR A 153 -1.37 2.23 13.48
N ALA A 154 -2.58 2.61 13.91
CA ALA A 154 -3.54 1.71 14.53
C ALA A 154 -4.27 0.82 13.50
N ALA A 155 -4.21 1.16 12.21
CA ALA A 155 -4.79 0.38 11.12
C ALA A 155 -3.70 -0.39 10.37
N SER A 156 -3.97 -1.65 10.08
CA SER A 156 -3.12 -2.48 9.23
C SER A 156 -3.96 -3.13 8.15
N ILE A 157 -3.49 -3.09 6.92
CA ILE A 157 -4.06 -3.74 5.76
C ILE A 157 -3.97 -5.25 5.96
N MET A 158 -5.12 -5.89 5.87
CA MET A 158 -5.29 -7.32 6.07
C MET A 158 -5.75 -8.00 4.77
N PRO A 159 -5.58 -9.32 4.63
CA PRO A 159 -6.26 -10.07 3.58
C PRO A 159 -7.76 -9.75 3.55
N ASN A 160 -8.32 -9.71 2.35
CA ASN A 160 -9.70 -9.29 2.07
C ASN A 160 -9.99 -7.80 2.27
N SER A 161 -8.97 -6.95 2.41
CA SER A 161 -9.18 -5.50 2.29
C SER A 161 -9.68 -5.15 0.89
N PHE A 162 -10.76 -4.38 0.82
CA PHE A 162 -11.46 -4.05 -0.42
C PHE A 162 -11.08 -2.65 -0.88
N LEU A 163 -10.67 -2.54 -2.14
CA LEU A 163 -10.20 -1.30 -2.76
C LEU A 163 -11.21 -0.85 -3.80
N VAL A 164 -11.54 0.43 -3.83
CA VAL A 164 -12.48 0.99 -4.81
C VAL A 164 -12.06 2.36 -5.30
N ILE A 165 -12.42 2.66 -6.55
CA ILE A 165 -12.50 4.02 -7.08
C ILE A 165 -13.95 4.30 -7.50
N ARG A 166 -14.49 5.43 -7.04
CA ARG A 166 -15.86 5.86 -7.35
C ARG A 166 -15.95 7.38 -7.51
N PRO A 167 -16.93 7.89 -8.28
CA PRO A 167 -17.13 9.32 -8.41
C PRO A 167 -17.80 9.86 -7.15
N PHE A 168 -17.52 11.12 -6.83
CA PHE A 168 -18.05 11.82 -5.67
C PHE A 168 -18.41 13.25 -6.06
N ASN A 169 -19.42 13.80 -5.38
CA ASN A 169 -19.84 15.17 -5.54
C ASN A 169 -19.49 15.96 -4.27
N SER A 170 -18.54 16.88 -4.37
CA SER A 170 -18.03 17.68 -3.23
C SER A 170 -19.10 18.51 -2.55
N VAL A 171 -20.10 18.97 -3.31
CA VAL A 171 -21.14 19.90 -2.86
C VAL A 171 -22.26 19.16 -2.14
N THR A 172 -22.69 18.02 -2.67
CA THR A 172 -23.82 17.25 -2.13
C THR A 172 -23.39 16.16 -1.15
N GLY A 173 -22.10 15.82 -1.11
CA GLY A 173 -21.56 14.75 -0.27
C GLY A 173 -21.96 13.35 -0.73
N ARG A 174 -22.44 13.18 -1.97
CA ARG A 174 -22.92 11.90 -2.50
C ARG A 174 -21.85 11.17 -3.30
N SER A 175 -21.67 9.89 -3.00
CA SER A 175 -20.87 8.96 -3.79
C SER A 175 -21.72 8.29 -4.88
N GLY A 176 -21.13 8.06 -6.05
CA GLY A 176 -21.73 7.25 -7.11
C GLY A 176 -21.40 5.77 -7.00
N ALA A 177 -21.75 5.04 -8.07
CA ALA A 177 -21.43 3.62 -8.18
C ALA A 177 -19.91 3.38 -8.22
N ILE A 178 -19.49 2.20 -7.77
CA ILE A 178 -18.09 1.76 -7.86
C ILE A 178 -17.74 1.59 -9.35
N ILE A 179 -16.68 2.27 -9.80
CA ILE A 179 -16.21 2.18 -11.18
C ILE A 179 -15.16 1.08 -11.29
N LEU A 180 -14.14 1.16 -10.44
CA LEU A 180 -13.04 0.19 -10.37
C LEU A 180 -12.96 -0.40 -8.97
N GLU A 181 -12.67 -1.69 -8.85
CA GLU A 181 -12.44 -2.33 -7.56
C GLU A 181 -11.38 -3.43 -7.59
N SER A 182 -10.88 -3.80 -6.42
CA SER A 182 -10.10 -5.02 -6.21
C SER A 182 -10.18 -5.49 -4.76
N ILE A 183 -9.79 -6.73 -4.52
CA ILE A 183 -9.63 -7.29 -3.18
C ILE A 183 -8.16 -7.67 -2.99
N ILE A 184 -7.55 -7.18 -1.92
CA ILE A 184 -6.20 -7.58 -1.53
C ILE A 184 -6.23 -9.02 -1.04
N ARG A 185 -5.67 -9.93 -1.83
CA ARG A 185 -5.49 -11.34 -1.49
C ARG A 185 -4.01 -11.60 -1.20
N SER A 186 -3.71 -12.44 -0.22
CA SER A 186 -2.33 -12.80 0.14
C SER A 186 -1.50 -13.32 -1.04
N GLY A 187 -2.13 -13.99 -2.02
CA GLY A 187 -1.47 -14.50 -3.23
C GLY A 187 -1.37 -13.53 -4.41
N ASN A 188 -2.16 -12.44 -4.44
CA ASN A 188 -2.13 -11.45 -5.54
C ASN A 188 -1.04 -10.39 -5.34
N CYS A 189 -0.52 -10.29 -4.11
CA CYS A 189 0.63 -9.49 -3.75
C CYS A 189 1.91 -10.31 -4.03
N GLN A 190 2.25 -10.56 -5.29
CA GLN A 190 3.55 -11.16 -5.59
C GLN A 190 4.63 -10.10 -5.38
N SER A 191 5.42 -10.25 -4.31
CA SER A 191 6.74 -9.61 -4.25
C SER A 191 7.52 -10.16 -5.45
N GLN A 192 7.84 -9.31 -6.43
CA GLN A 192 8.83 -9.71 -7.42
C GLN A 192 10.11 -10.08 -6.66
N GLN A 193 10.48 -11.36 -6.77
CA GLN A 193 11.73 -11.90 -6.25
C GLN A 193 12.91 -11.35 -7.04
#